data_AF-Q097K4-F1
#
_entry.id   AF-Q097K4-F1
#
_cell.length_a   1.000
_cell.length_b   1.000
_cell.length_c   1.000
_cell.angle_alpha   90.00
_cell.angle_beta   90.00
_cell.angle_gamma   90.00
#
_symmetry.space_group_name_H-M   'P 1'
#
loop_
_entity.id
_entity.type
_entity.pdbx_description
1 polymer ?
#
loop_
_entity_poly.entity_id
_entity_poly.type
_entity_poly.pdbx_seq_one_letter_code
_entity_poly.pdbx_strand_id
1 'polypeptide(L)'
;MLSGRPCLPHHSAEDTMRRRYTIHRDGDLLVEELDAEGNAIDPEPVPPEERLPVELVVLAPDGEEGRAQLLDLMELALSIEAEGPPPNPNGPDKFKLPVIS
;
A
#
# COMPACT_ATOMS: atom_id res chain seq x y z
N MET A 1 -43.01 26.82 -29.01
CA MET A 1 -42.45 26.94 -27.64
C MET A 1 -41.99 25.56 -27.21
N LEU A 2 -40.71 25.25 -27.40
CA LEU A 2 -40.13 23.95 -27.05
C LEU A 2 -39.78 23.99 -25.56
N SER A 3 -40.53 23.26 -24.74
CA SER A 3 -40.24 23.08 -23.32
C SER A 3 -38.96 22.28 -23.17
N GLY A 4 -37.86 22.95 -22.78
CA GLY A 4 -36.63 22.30 -22.37
C GLY A 4 -36.89 21.43 -21.14
N ARG A 5 -36.82 20.12 -21.31
CA ARG A 5 -36.78 19.19 -20.18
C ARG A 5 -35.48 19.45 -19.42
N PRO A 6 -35.50 19.67 -18.10
CA PRO A 6 -34.27 19.71 -17.34
C PRO A 6 -33.64 18.33 -17.41
N CYS A 7 -32.46 18.25 -18.02
CA CYS A 7 -31.58 17.10 -17.89
C CYS A 7 -31.26 17.00 -16.39
N LEU A 8 -31.91 16.09 -15.69
CA LEU A 8 -31.44 15.65 -14.39
C LEU A 8 -30.00 15.16 -14.60
N PRO A 9 -29.01 15.60 -13.80
CA PRO A 9 -27.74 14.90 -13.78
C PRO A 9 -28.06 13.50 -13.26
N HIS A 10 -28.11 12.52 -14.16
CA HIS A 10 -27.77 11.16 -13.82
C HIS A 10 -26.32 11.21 -13.36
N HIS A 11 -26.09 11.50 -12.08
CA HIS A 11 -24.92 11.01 -11.39
C HIS A 11 -25.11 9.49 -11.29
N SER A 12 -24.84 8.81 -12.41
CA SER A 12 -24.43 7.42 -12.34
C SER A 12 -23.18 7.42 -11.47
N ALA A 13 -23.25 6.69 -10.36
CA ALA A 13 -22.15 6.34 -9.50
C ALA A 13 -21.15 5.47 -10.29
N GLU A 14 -20.45 6.06 -11.24
CA GLU A 14 -19.16 5.58 -11.69
C GLU A 14 -18.16 6.35 -10.85
N ASP A 15 -17.91 5.81 -9.66
CA ASP A 15 -16.74 6.11 -8.87
C ASP A 15 -15.54 5.72 -9.73
N THR A 16 -15.10 6.65 -10.58
CA THR A 16 -13.97 6.42 -11.48
C THR A 16 -12.77 6.12 -10.60
N MET A 17 -12.40 4.85 -10.46
CA MET A 17 -11.15 4.43 -9.83
C MET A 17 -10.00 5.20 -10.50
N ARG A 18 -9.44 6.16 -9.76
CA ARG A 18 -8.32 6.98 -10.22
C ARG A 18 -7.03 6.35 -9.69
N ARG A 19 -5.99 6.34 -10.52
CA ARG A 19 -4.68 5.80 -10.14
C ARG A 19 -3.58 6.82 -10.37
N ARG A 20 -2.70 6.99 -9.39
CA ARG A 20 -1.46 7.78 -9.53
C ARG A 20 -0.28 6.84 -9.73
N TYR A 21 0.47 7.09 -10.79
CA TYR A 21 1.66 6.32 -11.15
C TYR A 21 2.90 7.13 -10.79
N THR A 22 3.76 6.57 -9.93
CA THR A 22 5.04 7.18 -9.55
C THR A 22 6.16 6.25 -9.94
N ILE A 23 7.11 6.74 -10.74
CA ILE A 23 8.31 5.99 -11.11
C ILE A 23 9.42 6.36 -10.13
N HIS A 24 9.93 5.38 -9.40
CA HIS A 24 11.05 5.55 -8.50
C HIS A 24 12.40 5.51 -9.25
N ARG A 25 13.47 5.99 -8.60
CA ARG A 25 14.81 6.09 -9.22
C ARG A 25 15.45 4.74 -9.57
N ASP A 26 15.09 3.69 -8.84
CA ASP A 26 15.47 2.30 -9.11
C ASP A 26 14.69 1.68 -10.29
N GLY A 27 13.68 2.40 -10.82
CA GLY A 27 12.84 1.95 -11.91
C GLY A 27 11.51 1.33 -11.46
N ASP A 28 11.25 1.27 -10.15
CA ASP A 28 10.02 0.69 -9.64
C ASP A 28 8.80 1.57 -9.95
N LEU A 29 7.72 0.94 -10.38
CA LEU A 29 6.45 1.60 -10.65
C LEU A 29 5.52 1.43 -9.44
N LEU A 30 5.25 2.54 -8.76
CA LEU A 30 4.26 2.61 -7.69
C LEU A 30 2.91 3.03 -8.27
N VAL A 31 1.87 2.31 -7.86
CA VAL A 31 0.48 2.59 -8.24
C VAL A 31 -0.31 2.83 -6.98
N GLU A 32 -0.85 4.04 -6.82
CA GLU A 32 -1.74 4.40 -5.72
C GLU A 32 -3.16 4.54 -6.24
N GLU A 33 -4.13 3.93 -5.56
CA GLU A 33 -5.56 4.16 -5.82
C GLU A 33 -6.01 5.45 -5.13
N LEU A 34 -6.82 6.24 -5.82
CA LEU A 34 -7.28 7.55 -5.36
C LEU A 34 -8.80 7.58 -5.23
N ASP A 35 -9.27 8.28 -4.20
CA ASP A 35 -10.68 8.61 -4.01
C ASP A 35 -11.17 9.67 -5.03
N ALA A 36 -12.45 10.01 -4.95
CA ALA A 36 -13.08 11.00 -5.83
C ALA A 36 -12.47 12.41 -5.68
N GLU A 37 -11.88 12.70 -4.52
CA GLU A 37 -11.20 13.94 -4.17
C GLU A 37 -9.72 13.94 -4.59
N GLY A 38 -9.17 12.79 -5.00
CA GLY A 38 -7.79 12.62 -5.45
C GLY A 38 -6.80 12.28 -4.33
N ASN A 39 -7.26 11.93 -3.13
CA ASN A 39 -6.42 11.44 -2.04
C ASN A 39 -6.17 9.94 -2.18
N ALA A 40 -5.01 9.49 -1.69
CA ALA A 40 -4.69 8.07 -1.66
C ALA A 40 -5.65 7.30 -0.74
N ILE A 41 -6.17 6.20 -1.25
CA ILE A 41 -6.97 5.23 -0.51
C ILE A 41 -6.02 4.28 0.22
N ASP A 42 -6.30 4.03 1.50
CA ASP A 42 -5.56 3.04 2.28
C ASP A 42 -5.96 1.63 1.82
N PRO A 43 -5.01 0.73 1.54
CA PRO A 43 -5.36 -0.63 1.16
C PRO A 43 -6.16 -1.32 2.26
N GLU A 44 -7.19 -2.07 1.87
CA GLU A 44 -7.97 -2.85 2.80
C GLU A 44 -7.09 -3.94 3.47
N PRO A 45 -7.20 -4.14 4.80
CA PRO A 45 -6.45 -5.19 5.49
C PRO A 45 -6.79 -6.58 4.95
N VAL A 46 -5.77 -7.36 4.58
CA VAL A 46 -5.94 -8.74 4.10
C VAL A 46 -6.05 -9.71 5.28
N PRO A 47 -7.13 -10.51 5.37
CA PRO A 47 -7.30 -11.47 6.45
C PRO A 47 -6.22 -12.57 6.36
N PRO A 48 -5.77 -13.16 7.48
CA PRO A 48 -4.65 -14.12 7.51
C PRO A 48 -4.77 -15.27 6.51
N GLU A 49 -5.98 -15.79 6.30
CA GLU A 49 -6.30 -16.87 5.38
C GLU A 49 -6.14 -16.51 3.88
N GLU A 50 -6.12 -15.22 3.53
CA GLU A 50 -5.98 -14.72 2.16
C GLU A 50 -4.57 -14.16 1.88
N ARG A 51 -3.70 -14.12 2.90
CA ARG A 51 -2.33 -13.62 2.74
C ARG A 51 -1.53 -14.57 1.87
N LEU A 52 -0.94 -14.03 0.80
CA LEU A 52 0.00 -14.76 -0.03
C LEU A 52 1.36 -14.90 0.68
N PRO A 53 2.06 -16.04 0.53
CA PRO A 53 3.39 -16.19 1.10
C PRO A 53 4.36 -15.20 0.44
N VAL A 54 5.17 -14.54 1.27
CA VAL A 54 6.25 -13.65 0.81
C VAL A 54 7.55 -14.46 0.76
N GLU A 55 8.17 -14.50 -0.41
CA GLU A 55 9.51 -15.05 -0.58
C GLU A 55 10.56 -13.97 -0.35
N LEU A 56 11.55 -14.25 0.48
CA LEU A 56 12.65 -13.35 0.80
C LEU A 56 13.97 -14.01 0.42
N VAL A 57 14.74 -13.34 -0.43
CA VAL A 57 16.08 -13.77 -0.84
C VAL A 57 17.12 -12.81 -0.27
N VAL A 58 17.96 -13.31 0.65
CA VAL A 58 19.07 -12.54 1.21
C VAL A 58 20.34 -12.89 0.48
N LEU A 59 20.93 -11.92 -0.21
CA LEU A 59 22.24 -12.05 -0.86
C LEU A 59 23.32 -11.62 0.14
N ALA A 60 23.97 -12.59 0.77
CA ALA A 60 25.05 -12.35 1.73
C ALA A 60 26.26 -13.26 1.44
N PRO A 61 27.48 -12.88 1.85
CA PRO A 61 28.64 -13.77 1.81
C PRO A 61 28.40 -15.00 2.68
N ASP A 62 28.89 -16.16 2.25
CA ASP A 62 28.83 -17.40 3.05
C ASP A 62 29.73 -17.25 4.29
N GLY A 63 29.12 -16.90 5.41
CA GLY A 63 29.81 -16.66 6.68
C GLY A 63 28.84 -16.48 7.84
N GLU A 64 29.38 -16.46 9.06
CA GLU A 64 28.58 -16.32 10.29
C GLU A 64 27.79 -15.01 10.32
N GLU A 65 28.34 -13.95 9.73
CA GLU A 65 27.71 -12.63 9.63
C GLU A 65 26.40 -12.65 8.84
N GLY A 66 26.37 -13.31 7.67
CA GLY A 66 25.17 -13.43 6.86
C GLY A 66 24.08 -14.26 7.56
N ARG A 67 24.50 -15.28 8.33
CA ARG A 67 23.59 -16.08 9.15
C ARG A 67 23.01 -15.27 10.31
N ALA A 68 23.82 -14.43 10.96
CA ALA A 68 23.35 -13.55 12.03
C ALA A 68 22.31 -12.56 11.50
N GLN A 69 22.56 -11.92 10.36
CA GLN A 69 21.61 -10.99 9.73
C GLN A 69 20.29 -11.66 9.35
N LEU A 70 20.33 -12.92 8.88
CA LEU A 70 19.11 -13.68 8.61
C LEU A 70 18.32 -13.96 9.89
N LEU A 71 19.00 -14.30 10.98
CA LEU A 71 18.36 -14.56 12.28
C LEU A 71 17.71 -13.30 12.85
N ASP A 72 18.40 -12.15 12.77
CA ASP A 72 17.86 -10.87 13.22
C ASP A 72 16.59 -10.49 12.44
N LEU A 73 16.58 -10.73 11.13
CA LEU A 73 15.40 -10.49 10.29
C LEU A 73 14.23 -11.42 10.64
N MET A 74 14.52 -12.69 10.93
CA MET A 74 13.50 -13.64 11.38
C MET A 74 12.91 -13.26 12.74
N GLU A 75 13.75 -12.76 13.66
CA GLU A 75 13.30 -12.26 14.96
C GLU A 75 12.39 -11.04 14.80
N LEU A 76 12.75 -10.09 13.93
CA LEU A 76 11.92 -8.94 13.60
C LEU A 76 10.56 -9.34 12.99
N ALA A 77 10.56 -10.31 12.08
CA ALA A 77 9.32 -10.79 11.47
C ALA A 77 8.39 -11.42 12.54
N LEU A 78 8.96 -12.21 13.45
CA LEU A 78 8.22 -12.83 14.55
C LEU A 78 7.68 -11.79 15.53
N SER A 79 8.46 -10.76 15.87
CA SER A 79 8.01 -9.71 16.80
C SER A 79 6.82 -8.94 16.24
N ILE A 80 6.85 -8.59 14.94
CA ILE A 80 5.75 -7.90 14.26
C ILE A 80 4.50 -8.80 14.22
N GLU A 81 4.66 -10.10 13.94
CA GLU A 81 3.54 -11.04 13.96
C GLU A 81 2.92 -11.17 15.37
N ALA A 82 3.76 -11.19 16.41
CA ALA A 82 3.34 -11.33 17.80
C ALA A 82 2.68 -10.05 18.35
N GLU A 83 3.16 -8.87 17.97
CA GLU A 83 2.57 -7.58 18.37
C GLU A 83 1.23 -7.32 17.65
N GLY A 84 1.02 -7.98 16.50
CA GLY A 84 -0.14 -7.75 15.65
C GLY A 84 -0.13 -6.35 15.02
N PRO A 85 -1.09 -6.04 14.15
CA PRO A 85 -1.21 -4.69 13.63
C PRO A 85 -1.44 -3.71 14.80
N PRO A 86 -0.75 -2.55 14.84
CA PRO A 86 -1.02 -1.57 15.87
C PRO A 86 -2.50 -1.16 15.83
N PRO A 87 -3.14 -0.90 16.98
CA PRO A 87 -4.50 -0.38 16.99
C PRO A 87 -4.49 0.98 16.31
N ASN A 88 -5.17 1.10 15.17
CA ASN A 88 -5.30 2.33 14.39
C ASN A 88 -5.79 3.46 15.32
N PRO A 89 -4.94 4.44 15.70
CA PRO A 89 -5.34 5.43 16.66
C PRO A 89 -6.03 6.64 16.03
N ASN A 90 -6.08 6.76 14.69
CA ASN A 90 -6.94 7.64 13.86
C ASN A 90 -6.31 7.83 12.44
N GLY A 91 -6.76 7.07 11.43
CA GLY A 91 -6.47 7.35 10.01
C GLY A 91 -5.27 6.62 9.40
N PRO A 92 -5.12 6.67 8.06
CA PRO A 92 -4.27 5.76 7.31
C PRO A 92 -2.79 6.02 7.58
N ASP A 93 -2.06 4.93 7.82
CA ASP A 93 -0.62 4.95 8.04
C ASP A 93 0.08 5.45 6.77
N LYS A 94 0.26 6.77 6.70
CA LYS A 94 1.05 7.41 5.65
C LYS A 94 2.50 7.00 5.85
N PHE A 95 2.90 5.89 5.25
CA PHE A 95 4.30 5.56 5.00
C PHE A 95 4.91 6.71 4.16
N LYS A 96 5.51 7.69 4.84
CA LYS A 96 6.23 8.79 4.21
C LYS A 96 7.70 8.42 4.14
N LEU A 97 8.14 7.92 2.99
CA LEU A 97 9.55 7.87 2.67
C LEU A 97 10.06 9.29 2.33
N PRO A 98 11.28 9.66 2.74
CA PRO A 98 11.84 10.97 2.45
C PRO A 98 12.12 11.11 0.95
N VAL A 99 11.22 11.79 0.23
CA VAL A 99 11.49 12.28 -1.12
C VAL A 99 12.45 13.47 -1.00
N ILE A 100 13.70 13.28 -1.41
CA ILE A 100 14.68 14.37 -1.48
C ILE A 100 14.49 15.08 -2.82
N SER A 101 13.96 16.30 -2.76
CA SER A 101 13.85 17.25 -3.88
C SER A 101 15.22 17.79 -4.31
#